data_AF-A0A3C0NMD6-F1
#
_entry.id   AF-A0A3C0NMD6-F1
#
_cell.length_a   1.000
_cell.length_b   1.000
_cell.length_c   1.000
_cell.angle_alpha   90.00
_cell.angle_beta   90.00
_cell.angle_gamma   90.00
#
_symmetry.space_group_name_H-M   'P 1'
#
loop_
_entity.id
_entity.type
_entity.pdbx_description
1 polymer ?
#
loop_
_entity_poly.entity_id
_entity_poly.type
_entity_poly.pdbx_seq_one_letter_code
_entity_poly.pdbx_strand_id
1 'polypeptide(L)'
;MTFTERYTSFSPEQLLDVHLSIRDVEAGQYMVTETVINRASGSAFDQWAAMGAVELRDSAELGVLAARSVPSINKYTTSAEDSVLRLDAIFACKHTLKIH
;
A
#
# COMPACT_ATOMS: atom_id res chain seq x y z
N MET A 1 9.24 8.06 32.78
CA MET A 1 8.12 7.52 31.99
C MET A 1 7.10 8.62 31.78
N THR A 2 7.10 9.23 30.60
CA THR A 2 6.16 10.29 30.22
C THR A 2 4.86 9.67 29.71
N PHE A 3 3.74 10.39 29.91
CA PHE A 3 2.37 9.98 29.61
C PHE A 3 2.14 9.53 28.14
N THR A 4 3.00 9.95 27.22
CA THR A 4 2.92 9.71 25.77
C THR A 4 3.29 8.29 25.32
N GLU A 5 4.03 7.51 26.12
CA GLU A 5 4.52 6.18 25.72
C GLU A 5 3.52 5.03 25.96
N ARG A 6 2.37 5.30 26.58
CA ARG A 6 1.36 4.24 26.90
C ARG A 6 0.50 3.81 25.72
N TYR A 7 0.52 4.55 24.61
CA TYR A 7 -0.35 4.31 23.45
C TYR A 7 0.39 3.90 22.17
N THR A 8 1.71 3.76 22.21
CA THR A 8 2.51 3.25 21.09
C THR A 8 2.73 1.74 21.24
N SER A 9 1.63 0.97 21.29
CA SER A 9 1.66 -0.50 21.29
C SER A 9 1.99 -1.11 19.93
N PHE A 10 2.24 -0.28 18.92
CA PHE A 10 2.68 -0.69 17.59
C PHE A 10 4.11 -0.23 17.36
N SER A 11 5.00 -1.19 17.11
CA SER A 11 6.36 -0.94 16.61
C SER A 11 6.29 0.00 15.40
N PRO A 12 7.26 0.91 15.19
CA PRO A 12 7.29 1.73 13.99
C PRO A 12 7.15 0.85 12.75
N GLU A 13 6.34 1.31 11.79
CA GLU A 13 6.09 0.58 10.55
C GLU A 13 7.44 0.23 9.90
N GLN A 14 7.70 -1.06 9.74
CA GLN A 14 8.91 -1.51 9.06
C GLN A 14 8.66 -1.39 7.57
N LEU A 15 9.50 -0.62 6.89
CA LEU A 15 9.53 -0.58 5.44
C LEU A 15 10.19 -1.86 4.95
N LEU A 16 9.46 -2.59 4.11
CA LEU A 16 9.96 -3.74 3.37
C LEU A 16 10.26 -3.26 1.94
N ASP A 17 11.53 -3.25 1.59
CA ASP A 17 11.95 -3.01 0.22
C ASP A 17 11.90 -4.33 -0.56
N VAL A 18 11.14 -4.36 -1.66
CA VAL A 18 10.94 -5.54 -2.49
C VAL A 18 11.49 -5.26 -3.88
N HIS A 19 12.52 -6.01 -4.25
CA HIS A 19 13.10 -6.00 -5.59
C HIS A 19 12.52 -7.18 -6.38
N LEU A 20 11.69 -6.89 -7.38
CA LEU A 20 11.15 -7.88 -8.30
C LEU A 20 11.94 -7.85 -9.61
N SER A 21 12.45 -9.00 -10.03
CA SER A 21 13.13 -9.17 -11.31
C SER A 21 12.36 -10.17 -12.17
N ILE A 22 11.71 -9.69 -13.23
CA ILE A 22 11.02 -10.53 -14.20
C ILE A 22 12.03 -10.85 -15.31
N ARG A 23 12.31 -12.12 -15.55
CA ARG A 23 13.24 -12.60 -16.58
C ARG A 23 12.49 -13.00 -17.84
N ASP A 24 13.23 -13.15 -18.94
CA ASP A 24 12.73 -13.56 -20.25
C ASP A 24 11.69 -12.57 -20.83
N VAL A 25 11.92 -11.27 -20.60
CA VAL A 25 11.10 -10.19 -21.14
C VAL A 25 11.76 -9.62 -22.40
N GLU A 26 10.97 -9.33 -23.44
CA GLU A 26 11.51 -8.69 -24.65
C GLU A 26 12.07 -7.30 -24.33
N ALA A 27 13.15 -6.90 -25.03
CA ALA A 27 13.70 -5.57 -24.86
C ALA A 27 12.69 -4.52 -25.37
N GLY A 28 12.31 -3.59 -24.50
CA GLY A 28 11.28 -2.61 -24.82
C GLY A 28 10.89 -1.73 -23.64
N GLN A 29 10.00 -0.77 -23.90
CA GLN A 29 9.39 0.05 -22.86
C GLN A 29 8.09 -0.58 -22.37
N TYR A 30 7.97 -0.71 -21.06
CA TYR A 30 6.81 -1.26 -20.38
C TYR A 30 6.17 -0.19 -19.50
N MET A 31 4.85 -0.11 -19.57
CA MET A 31 4.06 0.67 -18.61
C MET A 31 3.72 -0.22 -17.42
N VAL A 32 4.26 0.13 -16.26
CA VAL A 32 3.96 -0.54 -15.00
C VAL A 32 2.82 0.20 -14.32
N THR A 33 1.83 -0.56 -13.86
CA THR A 33 0.73 -0.05 -13.04
C THR A 33 0.78 -0.77 -11.70
N GLU A 34 1.19 -0.04 -10.66
CA GLU A 34 1.18 -0.53 -9.29
C GLU A 34 -0.14 -0.18 -8.63
N THR A 35 -0.79 -1.18 -8.03
CA THR A 35 -1.96 -0.98 -7.19
C THR A 35 -1.56 -1.21 -5.74
N VAL A 36 -1.59 -0.16 -4.93
CA VAL A 36 -1.17 -0.19 -3.53
C VAL A 36 -2.39 -0.22 -2.63
N ILE A 37 -2.46 -1.25 -1.78
CA ILE A 37 -3.47 -1.43 -0.74
C ILE A 37 -2.75 -1.47 0.61
N ASN A 38 -3.04 -0.51 1.48
CA ASN A 38 -2.53 -0.40 2.83
C ASN A 38 -3.57 0.31 3.74
N ARG A 39 -3.21 0.61 5.00
CA ARG A 39 -4.14 1.29 5.92
C ARG A 39 -4.49 2.72 5.50
N ALA A 40 -3.60 3.38 4.74
CA ALA A 40 -3.82 4.73 4.24
C ALA A 40 -4.66 4.74 2.94
N SER A 41 -4.56 3.69 2.12
CA SER A 41 -5.14 3.63 0.77
C SER A 41 -5.71 2.24 0.52
N GLY A 42 -7.00 2.12 0.18
CA GLY A 42 -7.63 0.83 -0.13
C GLY A 42 -8.35 0.13 1.03
N SER A 43 -8.26 0.64 2.27
CA SER A 43 -8.91 0.04 3.45
C SER A 43 -10.14 0.82 3.90
N ALA A 44 -11.33 0.27 3.67
CA ALA A 44 -12.58 0.90 4.13
C ALA A 44 -12.71 0.92 5.65
N PHE A 45 -12.18 -0.09 6.34
CA PHE A 45 -12.21 -0.13 7.79
C PHE A 45 -11.35 0.97 8.41
N ASP A 46 -10.12 1.14 7.92
CA ASP A 46 -9.21 2.17 8.47
C ASP A 46 -9.72 3.58 8.15
N GLN A 47 -10.30 3.79 6.97
CA GLN A 47 -10.93 5.07 6.60
C GLN A 47 -12.19 5.36 7.43
N TRP A 48 -13.00 4.35 7.72
CA TRP A 48 -14.16 4.47 8.60
C TRP A 48 -13.74 4.77 10.06
N ALA A 49 -12.71 4.08 10.55
CA ALA A 49 -12.13 4.38 11.86
C ALA A 49 -11.57 5.81 11.91
N ALA A 50 -10.93 6.30 10.84
CA ALA A 50 -10.46 7.68 10.73
C ALA A 50 -11.60 8.71 10.65
N MET A 51 -12.77 8.33 10.15
CA MET A 51 -14.00 9.16 10.20
C MET A 51 -14.63 9.22 11.60
N GLY A 52 -14.05 8.55 12.61
CA GLY A 52 -14.56 8.52 13.98
C GLY A 52 -15.48 7.33 14.27
N ALA A 53 -15.44 6.28 13.43
CA ALA A 53 -16.26 5.08 13.58
C ALA A 53 -17.77 5.40 13.67
N VAL A 54 -18.22 6.39 12.90
CA VAL A 54 -19.61 6.85 12.87
C VAL A 54 -20.53 5.80 12.24
N GLU A 55 -21.73 5.62 12.78
CA GLU A 55 -22.75 4.80 12.10
C GLU A 55 -23.13 5.44 10.77
N LEU A 56 -22.90 4.73 9.67
CA LEU A 56 -23.27 5.16 8.33
C LEU A 56 -24.77 4.90 8.15
N ARG A 57 -25.56 5.95 7.94
CA ARG A 57 -27.02 5.88 7.85
C ARG A 57 -27.51 6.17 6.44
N ASP A 58 -26.78 6.99 5.70
CA ASP A 58 -27.17 7.41 4.36
C ASP A 58 -26.24 6.88 3.26
N SER A 59 -26.80 6.71 2.06
CA SER A 59 -26.06 6.29 0.87
C SER A 59 -24.96 7.28 0.46
N ALA A 60 -25.12 8.56 0.80
CA ALA A 60 -24.10 9.58 0.59
C ALA A 60 -22.85 9.34 1.47
N GLU A 61 -23.03 8.94 2.73
CA GLU A 61 -21.93 8.65 3.66
C GLU A 61 -21.17 7.38 3.24
N LEU A 62 -21.91 6.36 2.77
CA LEU A 62 -21.32 5.18 2.15
C LEU A 62 -20.51 5.54 0.90
N GLY A 63 -21.01 6.47 0.08
CA GLY A 63 -20.29 6.98 -1.09
C GLY A 63 -18.99 7.70 -0.73
N VAL A 64 -18.99 8.51 0.33
CA VAL A 64 -17.79 9.18 0.85
C VAL A 64 -16.78 8.16 1.37
N LEU A 65 -17.24 7.16 2.13
CA LEU A 65 -16.36 6.10 2.61
C LEU A 65 -15.76 5.33 1.43
N ALA A 66 -16.58 4.91 0.45
CA ALA A 66 -16.11 4.18 -0.72
C ALA A 66 -15.07 4.99 -1.52
N ALA A 67 -15.31 6.29 -1.72
CA ALA A 67 -14.37 7.18 -2.40
C ALA A 67 -13.04 7.36 -1.65
N ARG A 68 -13.08 7.35 -0.31
CA ARG A 68 -11.86 7.40 0.53
C ARG A 68 -11.12 6.08 0.61
N SER A 69 -11.81 4.98 0.33
CA SER A 69 -11.29 3.61 0.44
C SER A 69 -10.69 3.09 -0.86
N VAL A 70 -10.48 3.95 -1.86
CA VAL A 70 -9.91 3.53 -3.13
C VAL A 70 -8.43 3.16 -2.98
N PRO A 71 -7.96 2.10 -3.66
CA PRO A 71 -6.54 1.79 -3.76
C PRO A 71 -5.78 2.95 -4.40
N SER A 72 -4.52 3.13 -4.00
CA SER A 72 -3.64 4.07 -4.70
C SER A 72 -3.09 3.39 -5.95
N ILE A 73 -3.11 4.09 -7.09
CA ILE A 73 -2.61 3.58 -8.37
C ILE A 73 -1.44 4.47 -8.81
N ASN A 74 -0.26 3.88 -8.89
CA ASN A 74 0.93 4.52 -9.44
C ASN A 74 1.22 3.96 -10.83
N LYS A 75 1.54 4.84 -11.78
CA LYS A 75 1.89 4.44 -13.15
C LYS A 75 3.22 5.05 -13.53
N TYR A 76 4.14 4.23 -14.02
CA TYR A 76 5.43 4.68 -14.52
C TYR A 76 5.90 3.78 -15.65
N THR A 77 6.85 4.29 -16.43
CA THR A 77 7.46 3.55 -17.54
C THR A 77 8.81 3.03 -17.10
N THR A 78 9.11 1.78 -17.42
CA THR A 78 10.43 1.16 -17.20
C THR A 78 10.86 0.42 -18.47
N SER A 79 12.16 0.30 -18.70
CA SER A 79 12.72 -0.43 -19.82
C SER A 79 13.23 -1.80 -19.37
N ALA A 80 12.95 -2.84 -20.15
CA ALA A 80 13.60 -4.13 -19.98
C ALA A 80 15.00 -4.07 -20.59
N GLU A 81 16.03 -4.31 -19.76
CA GLU A 81 17.43 -4.42 -20.16
C GLU A 81 17.89 -5.86 -19.96
N ASP A 82 18.70 -6.40 -20.87
CA ASP A 82 19.26 -7.77 -20.76
C ASP A 82 18.21 -8.88 -20.54
N SER A 83 17.03 -8.73 -21.15
CA SER A 83 15.87 -9.62 -20.96
C SER A 83 15.33 -9.67 -19.52
N VAL A 84 15.66 -8.67 -18.70
CA VAL A 84 15.20 -8.54 -17.32
C VAL A 84 14.50 -7.20 -17.11
N LEU A 85 13.27 -7.26 -16.61
CA LEU A 85 12.54 -6.11 -16.09
C LEU A 85 12.75 -6.04 -14.58
N ARG A 86 13.32 -4.94 -14.09
CA ARG A 86 13.52 -4.70 -12.65
C ARG A 86 12.46 -3.71 -12.15
N LEU A 87 11.81 -4.07 -11.06
CA LEU A 87 10.81 -3.25 -10.37
C LEU A 87 11.17 -3.19 -8.89
N ASP A 88 11.17 -1.98 -8.35
CA ASP A 88 11.47 -1.71 -6.94
C ASP A 88 10.19 -1.17 -6.28
N ALA A 89 9.74 -1.82 -5.21
CA ALA A 89 8.53 -1.43 -4.50
C ALA A 89 8.74 -1.45 -2.99
N ILE A 90 8.39 -0.35 -2.34
CA ILE A 90 8.49 -0.19 -0.88
C ILE A 90 7.11 -0.44 -0.26
N PHE A 91 7.01 -1.43 0.62
CA PHE A 91 5.79 -1.76 1.35
C PHE A 91 5.95 -1.42 2.83
N ALA A 92 5.00 -0.67 3.40
CA ALA A 92 4.90 -0.54 4.85
C ALA A 92 4.29 -1.85 5.42
N CYS A 93 5.11 -2.66 6.10
CA CYS A 93 4.67 -3.92 6.67
C CYS A 93 4.57 -3.84 8.20
N LYS A 94 3.48 -4.40 8.75
CA LYS A 94 3.28 -4.52 10.21
C LYS A 94 3.73 -5.86 10.77
N HIS A 95 4.11 -6.83 9.94
CA HIS A 95 4.49 -8.17 10.40
C HIS A 95 5.75 -8.66 9.68
N THR A 96 6.65 -9.24 10.46
CA THR A 96 7.90 -9.85 10.00
C THR A 96 7.61 -10.97 9.00
N LEU A 97 7.87 -10.74 7.72
CA LEU A 97 7.98 -11.80 6.73
C LEU A 97 9.27 -12.58 7.02
N LYS A 98 9.17 -13.64 7.83
CA LYS A 98 10.21 -14.67 7.90
C LYS A 98 10.10 -15.53 6.66
N ILE A 99 10.95 -15.25 5.68
CA ILE A 99 11.16 -16.15 4.54
C ILE A 99 12.08 -17.28 5.08
N HIS A 100 11.54 -18.49 5.17
CA HIS A 100 12.27 -19.72 5.54
C HIS A 100 12.65 -20.48 4.28
#